data_AF-A0A9N9J842-F1
#
_entry.id   AF-A0A9N9J842-F1
#
_cell.length_a   1.000
_cell.length_b   1.000
_cell.length_c   1.000
_cell.angle_alpha   90.00
_cell.angle_beta   90.00
_cell.angle_gamma   90.00
#
_symmetry.space_group_name_H-M   'P 1'
#
loop_
_entity.id
_entity.type
_entity.pdbx_description
1 polymer ?
#
loop_
_entity_poly.entity_id
_entity_poly.type
_entity_poly.pdbx_seq_one_letter_code
_entity_poly.pdbx_strand_id
1 'polypeptide(L)'
;NDDSGAGGTDIYLINSPCFDKVVIYLSTSPLKTFTIIAHNLTDVNIYVQNVKINNKEWEKTWFRHKDISGGAVMGLQMGSEPSKFWGVIGDSEDNKEVEDRVVPPSMSDYINK
;
A
#
# COMPACT_ATOMS: atom_id res chain seq x y z
N ASN A 1 -14.42 17.67 27.01
CA ASN A 1 -13.28 17.77 26.10
C ASN A 1 -12.78 16.38 25.78
N ASP A 2 -13.55 15.59 25.04
CA ASP A 2 -13.05 14.33 24.49
C ASP A 2 -13.00 14.52 22.99
N ASP A 3 -11.79 14.85 22.55
CA ASP A 3 -11.40 15.06 21.18
C ASP A 3 -11.65 13.78 20.39
N SER A 4 -12.42 13.93 19.32
CA SER A 4 -12.80 12.85 18.43
C SER A 4 -11.56 12.44 17.65
N GLY A 5 -10.84 11.42 18.14
CA GLY A 5 -9.70 10.84 17.44
C GLY A 5 -10.15 10.31 16.08
N ALA A 6 -10.07 11.14 15.06
CA ALA A 6 -10.32 10.79 13.68
C ALA A 6 -9.26 9.76 13.27
N GLY A 7 -9.60 8.48 13.40
CA GLY A 7 -8.78 7.34 13.00
C GLY A 7 -8.62 7.33 11.49
N GLY A 8 -7.58 8.02 11.00
CA GLY A 8 -7.15 7.90 9.61
C GLY A 8 -6.73 6.46 9.33
N THR A 9 -7.15 5.93 8.18
CA THR A 9 -6.71 4.63 7.69
C THR A 9 -5.20 4.65 7.53
N ASP A 10 -4.49 3.70 8.16
CA ASP A 10 -3.05 3.56 8.08
C ASP A 10 -2.59 2.83 6.82
N ILE A 11 -3.48 2.65 5.83
CA ILE A 11 -3.30 1.79 4.66
C ILE A 11 -3.05 2.63 3.41
N TYR A 12 -2.03 2.26 2.65
CA TYR A 12 -1.68 2.84 1.36
C TYR A 12 -1.79 1.77 0.28
N LEU A 13 -2.46 2.09 -0.83
CA LEU A 13 -2.59 1.20 -1.98
C LEU A 13 -1.41 1.36 -2.94
N ILE A 14 -0.95 0.26 -3.51
CA ILE A 14 0.10 0.21 -4.52
C ILE A 14 -0.56 0.19 -5.89
N ASN A 15 -0.29 1.22 -6.68
CA ASN A 15 -0.73 1.33 -8.06
C ASN A 15 0.48 1.33 -9.01
N SER A 16 0.22 1.28 -10.32
CA SER A 16 1.25 1.46 -11.33
C SER A 16 1.95 2.83 -11.18
N PRO A 17 3.28 2.86 -11.06
CA PRO A 17 4.04 4.09 -10.90
C PRO A 17 4.11 4.88 -12.22
N CYS A 18 4.03 6.21 -12.14
CA CYS A 18 4.26 7.09 -13.29
C CYS A 18 5.74 7.49 -13.48
N PHE A 19 6.60 7.18 -12.50
CA PHE A 19 8.01 7.58 -12.49
C PHE A 19 8.90 6.40 -12.09
N ASP A 20 10.10 6.33 -12.69
CA ASP A 20 11.10 5.30 -12.40
C ASP A 20 11.58 5.34 -10.95
N LYS A 21 11.57 6.53 -10.33
CA LYS A 21 11.99 6.72 -8.94
C LYS A 21 11.22 7.85 -8.27
N VAL A 22 10.73 7.57 -7.07
CA VAL A 22 10.10 8.56 -6.19
C VAL A 22 10.77 8.48 -4.81
N VAL A 23 11.08 9.63 -4.22
CA VAL A 23 11.58 9.71 -2.84
C VAL A 23 10.61 10.56 -2.04
N ILE A 24 10.02 9.96 -1.01
CA ILE A 24 9.10 10.60 -0.09
C ILE A 24 9.84 10.83 1.22
N TYR A 25 9.88 12.07 1.69
CA TYR A 25 10.44 12.43 3.00
C TYR A 25 9.37 12.24 4.07
N LEU A 26 9.57 11.27 4.96
CA LEU A 26 8.64 10.93 6.04
C LEU A 26 8.91 11.75 7.31
N SER A 27 10.17 12.10 7.55
CA SER A 27 10.59 12.95 8.65
C SER A 27 11.87 13.70 8.28
N THR A 28 12.01 14.92 8.77
CA THR A 28 13.18 15.77 8.56
C THR A 28 14.22 15.64 9.67
N SER A 29 13.86 15.10 10.84
CA SER A 29 14.78 14.88 11.96
C SER A 29 14.24 13.82 12.95
N PRO A 30 14.86 12.63 13.07
CA PRO A 30 15.91 12.12 12.17
C PRO A 30 15.38 12.02 10.73
N LEU A 31 16.26 12.24 9.75
CA LEU A 31 15.87 12.12 8.33
C LEU A 31 15.38 10.70 8.05
N LYS A 32 14.14 10.57 7.59
CA LYS A 32 13.54 9.31 7.17
C LYS A 32 12.94 9.46 5.79
N THR A 33 13.23 8.50 4.92
CA THR A 33 12.76 8.51 3.54
C THR A 33 12.12 7.18 3.18
N PHE A 34 11.06 7.25 2.40
CA PHE A 34 10.51 6.13 1.68
C PHE A 34 10.82 6.28 0.19
N THR A 35 11.62 5.36 -0.35
CA THR A 35 12.03 5.40 -1.75
C THR A 35 11.31 4.32 -2.53
N ILE A 36 10.64 4.69 -3.63
CA ILE A 36 10.01 3.76 -4.56
C ILE A 36 10.87 3.74 -5.83
N ILE A 37 11.21 2.55 -6.31
CA ILE A 37 12.01 2.34 -7.52
C ILE A 37 11.24 1.38 -8.44
N ALA A 38 10.88 1.86 -9.63
CA ALA A 38 10.23 1.07 -10.65
C ALA A 38 11.28 0.59 -11.67
N HIS A 39 11.59 -0.70 -11.61
CA HIS A 39 12.52 -1.35 -12.53
C HIS A 39 11.80 -1.72 -13.82
N ASN A 40 12.44 -1.43 -14.96
CA ASN A 40 11.94 -1.75 -16.30
C ASN A 40 10.62 -1.03 -16.66
N LEU A 41 10.34 0.13 -16.06
CA LEU A 41 9.21 0.99 -16.45
C LEU A 41 9.47 1.57 -17.85
N THR A 42 8.53 1.37 -18.76
CA THR A 42 8.53 1.91 -20.12
C THR A 42 7.10 2.17 -20.55
N ASP A 43 6.88 2.79 -21.71
CA ASP A 43 5.54 3.00 -22.29
C ASP A 43 4.77 1.69 -22.53
N VAL A 44 5.48 0.56 -22.61
CA VAL A 44 4.90 -0.78 -22.75
C VAL A 44 4.79 -1.48 -21.39
N ASN A 45 5.80 -1.32 -20.52
CA ASN A 45 5.89 -2.03 -19.25
C ASN A 45 5.22 -1.25 -18.12
N ILE A 46 3.90 -1.21 -18.12
CA ILE A 46 3.10 -0.41 -17.16
C ILE A 46 2.52 -1.23 -16.00
N TYR A 47 2.66 -2.55 -16.01
CA TYR A 47 2.06 -3.45 -15.01
C TYR A 47 3.07 -3.92 -13.98
N VAL A 48 2.72 -3.80 -12.70
CA VAL A 48 3.54 -4.33 -11.59
C VAL A 48 3.47 -5.86 -11.59
N GLN A 49 4.63 -6.51 -11.68
CA GLN A 49 4.79 -7.97 -11.66
C GLN A 49 5.13 -8.50 -10.27
N ASN A 50 5.96 -7.75 -9.53
CA ASN A 50 6.41 -8.09 -8.20
C ASN A 50 6.75 -6.81 -7.42
N VAL A 51 6.60 -6.86 -6.10
CA VAL A 51 6.95 -5.79 -5.17
C VAL A 51 7.81 -6.34 -4.05
N LYS A 52 8.83 -5.55 -3.67
CA LYS A 52 9.65 -5.80 -2.49
C LYS A 52 9.68 -4.58 -1.60
N ILE A 53 9.52 -4.75 -0.30
CA ILE A 53 9.76 -3.70 0.69
C ILE A 53 10.95 -4.12 1.55
N ASN A 54 12.01 -3.30 1.57
CA ASN A 54 13.27 -3.61 2.26
C ASN A 54 13.81 -4.99 1.90
N ASN A 55 13.82 -5.31 0.59
CA ASN A 55 14.22 -6.59 0.00
C ASN A 55 13.36 -7.82 0.37
N LYS A 56 12.28 -7.64 1.14
CA LYS A 56 11.31 -8.72 1.42
C LYS A 56 10.21 -8.74 0.36
N GLU A 57 9.90 -9.92 -0.17
CA GLU A 57 8.77 -10.14 -1.09
C GLU A 57 7.47 -9.62 -0.46
N TRP A 58 6.66 -8.93 -1.26
CA TRP A 58 5.45 -8.26 -0.82
C TRP A 58 4.29 -8.61 -1.73
N GLU A 59 3.41 -9.48 -1.26
CA GLU A 59 2.32 -10.04 -2.07
C GLU A 59 1.04 -9.20 -2.00
N LYS A 60 0.95 -8.32 -1.01
CA LYS A 60 -0.22 -7.43 -0.80
C LYS A 60 -0.18 -6.26 -1.77
N THR A 61 -1.35 -5.85 -2.25
CA THR A 61 -1.53 -4.63 -3.08
C THR A 61 -1.55 -3.34 -2.24
N TRP A 62 -1.25 -3.46 -0.95
CA TRP A 62 -1.27 -2.38 0.01
C TRP A 62 -0.20 -2.58 1.08
N PHE A 63 0.15 -1.51 1.78
CA PHE A 63 1.03 -1.54 2.95
C PHE A 63 0.53 -0.57 4.01
N ARG A 64 0.92 -0.80 5.28
CA ARG A 64 0.56 0.09 6.38
C ARG A 64 1.64 1.14 6.60
N HIS A 65 1.27 2.27 7.22
CA HIS A 65 2.21 3.31 7.61
C HIS A 65 3.37 2.75 8.45
N LYS A 66 3.09 1.79 9.35
CA LYS A 66 4.09 1.13 10.19
C LYS A 66 5.18 0.40 9.40
N ASP A 67 4.87 -0.07 8.20
CA ASP A 67 5.81 -0.84 7.36
C ASP A 67 6.90 0.08 6.77
N ILE A 68 6.65 1.39 6.71
CA ILE A 68 7.56 2.39 6.12
C ILE A 68 8.00 3.48 7.11
N SER A 69 7.40 3.59 8.29
CA SER A 69 7.61 4.70 9.25
C SER A 69 9.05 4.81 9.80
N GLY A 70 9.85 3.75 9.65
CA GLY A 70 11.29 3.73 9.93
C GLY A 70 12.17 4.25 8.78
N GLY A 71 11.57 4.58 7.64
CA GLY A 71 12.25 4.64 6.35
C GLY A 71 12.23 3.28 5.67
N ALA A 72 12.06 3.25 4.35
CA ALA A 72 12.00 2.02 3.58
C ALA A 72 12.38 2.23 2.11
N VAL A 73 12.70 1.12 1.43
CA VAL A 73 12.85 1.07 -0.02
C VAL A 73 11.86 0.06 -0.59
N MET A 74 10.98 0.52 -1.47
CA MET A 74 10.08 -0.29 -2.25
C MET A 74 10.62 -0.46 -3.67
N GLY A 75 10.90 -1.70 -4.06
CA GLY A 75 11.23 -2.05 -5.44
C GLY A 75 10.01 -2.63 -6.15
N LEU A 76 9.70 -2.10 -7.32
CA LEU A 76 8.64 -2.58 -8.21
C LEU A 76 9.30 -3.17 -9.45
N GLN A 77 8.95 -4.40 -9.81
CA GLN A 77 9.34 -4.98 -11.10
C GLN A 77 8.19 -4.77 -12.09
N MET A 78 8.44 -4.04 -13.18
CA MET A 78 7.42 -3.74 -14.20
C MET A 78 7.47 -4.74 -15.37
N GLY A 79 6.32 -4.93 -16.02
CA GLY A 79 6.13 -5.80 -17.18
C GLY A 79 4.99 -5.33 -18.10
N SER A 80 4.90 -5.92 -19.28
CA SER A 80 4.01 -5.51 -20.37
C SER A 80 2.58 -6.05 -20.27
N GLU A 81 2.33 -7.01 -19.39
CA GLU A 81 1.03 -7.65 -19.19
C GLU A 81 0.63 -7.59 -17.70
N PRO A 82 -0.67 -7.62 -17.38
CA PRO A 82 -1.12 -7.76 -15.99
C PRO A 82 -0.48 -8.97 -15.30
N SER A 83 -0.05 -8.80 -14.05
CA SER A 83 0.50 -9.92 -13.29
C SER A 83 -0.57 -10.99 -13.06
N LYS A 84 -0.17 -12.25 -13.23
CA LYS A 84 -1.03 -13.42 -12.93
C LYS A 84 -0.93 -13.85 -11.47
N PHE A 85 0.01 -13.29 -10.72
CA PHE A 85 0.38 -13.76 -9.37
C PHE A 85 0.28 -12.63 -8.34
N TRP A 86 0.83 -11.46 -8.65
CA TRP A 86 0.84 -10.31 -7.74
C TRP A 86 -0.47 -9.53 -7.85
N GLY A 87 -1.14 -9.32 -6.72
CA GLY A 87 -2.43 -8.65 -6.65
C GLY A 87 -3.65 -9.45 -7.13
N VAL A 88 -3.47 -10.74 -7.46
CA VAL A 88 -4.55 -11.67 -7.84
C VAL A 88 -4.98 -12.56 -6.66
N ILE A 89 -4.05 -12.84 -5.74
CA ILE A 89 -4.36 -13.55 -4.49
C ILE A 89 -5.05 -12.54 -3.57
N GLY A 90 -6.39 -12.49 -3.63
CA GLY A 90 -7.17 -11.68 -2.73
C GLY A 90 -6.93 -12.12 -1.28
N ASP A 91 -6.36 -11.23 -0.47
CA ASP A 91 -6.21 -11.19 0.99
C ASP A 91 -6.65 -12.44 1.79
N SER A 92 -6.19 -13.64 1.44
CA SER A 92 -6.67 -14.87 2.09
C SER A 92 -6.04 -15.11 3.46
N GLU A 93 -5.00 -14.36 3.84
CA GLU A 93 -4.28 -14.54 5.10
C GLU A 93 -4.50 -13.45 6.16
N ASP A 94 -5.12 -12.31 5.82
CA ASP A 94 -5.39 -11.22 6.80
C ASP A 94 -6.78 -11.30 7.48
N ASN A 95 -7.55 -12.36 7.21
CA ASN A 95 -8.85 -12.60 7.86
C ASN A 95 -8.77 -13.05 9.34
N LYS A 96 -7.61 -12.92 10.01
CA LYS A 96 -7.51 -13.21 11.46
C LYS A 96 -7.52 -11.98 12.37
N GLU A 97 -7.41 -10.76 11.82
CA GLU A 97 -7.42 -9.52 12.63
C GLU A 97 -8.74 -8.73 12.54
N VAL A 98 -9.71 -9.18 11.72
CA VAL A 98 -10.91 -8.37 11.37
C VAL A 98 -12.18 -8.73 12.15
N GLU A 99 -12.21 -9.77 12.99
CA GLU A 99 -13.40 -10.07 13.80
C GLU A 99 -13.65 -9.09 14.96
N ASP A 100 -12.67 -8.25 15.32
CA ASP A 100 -12.79 -7.39 16.52
C ASP A 100 -13.02 -5.90 16.22
N ARG A 101 -13.22 -5.53 14.95
CA ARG A 101 -13.60 -4.17 14.57
C ARG A 101 -15.05 -4.13 14.13
N VAL A 102 -15.92 -3.70 15.05
CA VAL A 102 -17.31 -3.29 14.78
C VAL A 102 -17.31 -2.38 13.55
N VAL A 103 -17.77 -2.92 12.42
CA VAL A 103 -17.95 -2.15 11.19
C VAL A 103 -19.09 -1.17 11.45
N PRO A 104 -18.88 0.15 11.41
CA PRO A 104 -19.99 1.08 11.52
C PRO A 104 -20.94 0.86 10.31
N PRO A 105 -22.27 0.91 10.52
CA PRO A 105 -23.23 0.73 9.45
C PRO A 105 -23.01 1.76 8.34
N SER A 106 -23.29 1.35 7.10
CA SER A 106 -23.14 2.19 5.91
C SER A 106 -24.10 3.37 5.98
N MET A 107 -23.72 4.51 5.39
CA MET A 107 -24.61 5.67 5.24
C MET A 107 -25.89 5.34 4.44
N SER A 108 -25.88 4.23 3.70
CA SER A 108 -27.06 3.67 3.02
C SER A 108 -28.09 3.05 3.97
N ASP A 109 -27.66 2.58 5.14
CA ASP A 109 -28.53 1.99 6.16
C ASP A 109 -29.36 3.06 6.90
N TYR A 110 -28.98 4.33 6.79
CA TYR A 110 -29.71 5.47 7.36
C TYR A 110 -30.80 6.05 6.44
N ILE A 111 -30.80 5.67 5.15
CA ILE A 111 -31.70 6.28 4.14
C ILE A 111 -33.04 5.54 4.04
N ASN A 112 -33.18 4.35 4.63
CA ASN A 112 -34.43 3.56 4.59
C ASN A 112 -35.15 3.48 5.95
N LYS A 113 -35.27 4.58 6.70
CA LYS A 113 -36.13 4.63 7.89
C LYS A 113 -37.22 5.68 7.80
#